data_AF-A0A7S1ME48-F1
#
_entry.id   AF-A0A7S1ME48-F1
#
_cell.length_a   1.000
_cell.length_b   1.000
_cell.length_c   1.000
_cell.angle_alpha   90.00
_cell.angle_beta   90.00
_cell.angle_gamma   90.00
#
_symmetry.space_group_name_H-M   'P 1'
#
loop_
_entity.id
_entity.type
_entity.pdbx_description
1 polymer ?
#
loop_
_entity_poly.entity_id
_entity_poly.type
_entity_poly.pdbx_seq_one_letter_code
_entity_poly.pdbx_strand_id
1 'polypeptide(L)'
;SFPELMILIKGITAATRSVLLVMFLLVIFMYIFAIAFTQLAEDTVMGRKYFVNVGTSMYSLLVYGTFLDNLSMVCMDIKNESPVCLGLFFIFVVFSALTLMNMLIGVLCEVVSTITATETEVRVVDFVTGKLEAILDSLDEDGDKRISRVEFAKILQIPEAVLALDEVG
;
A
#
# COMPACT_ATOMS: atom_id res chain seq x y z
N SER A 1 9.41 -16.29 -10.80
CA SER A 1 8.59 -16.38 -9.58
C SER A 1 9.25 -15.74 -8.34
N PHE A 2 10.49 -16.08 -7.95
CA PHE A 2 11.15 -15.42 -6.79
C PHE A 2 11.38 -13.89 -6.91
N PRO A 3 11.72 -13.32 -8.08
CA PRO A 3 11.97 -11.87 -8.20
C PRO A 3 10.72 -11.01 -8.00
N GLU A 4 9.58 -11.42 -8.56
CA GLU A 4 8.30 -10.69 -8.45
C GLU A 4 7.79 -10.64 -7.01
N LEU A 5 7.96 -11.73 -6.27
CA LEU A 5 7.62 -11.77 -4.84
C LEU A 5 8.50 -10.81 -4.02
N MET A 6 9.80 -10.68 -4.37
CA MET A 6 10.71 -9.75 -3.71
C MET A 6 10.29 -8.29 -3.93
N ILE A 7 9.88 -7.94 -5.15
CA ILE A 7 9.37 -6.60 -5.49
C ILE A 7 8.11 -6.29 -4.68
N LEU A 8 7.17 -7.23 -4.60
CA LEU A 8 5.96 -7.09 -3.78
C LEU A 8 6.28 -6.89 -2.29
N ILE A 9 7.21 -7.66 -1.73
CA ILE A 9 7.60 -7.55 -0.31
C ILE A 9 8.28 -6.19 -0.03
N LYS A 10 9.20 -5.75 -0.90
CA LYS A 10 9.81 -4.41 -0.79
C LYS A 10 8.74 -3.32 -0.91
N GLY A 11 7.79 -3.50 -1.82
CA GLY A 11 6.58 -2.68 -2.00
C GLY A 11 5.81 -2.46 -0.70
N ILE A 12 5.40 -3.56 -0.08
CA ILE A 12 4.65 -3.54 1.19
C ILE A 12 5.49 -2.92 2.31
N THR A 13 6.77 -3.28 2.40
CA THR A 13 7.66 -2.78 3.46
C THR A 13 7.85 -1.26 3.35
N ALA A 14 8.03 -0.73 2.14
CA ALA A 14 8.14 0.71 1.91
C ALA A 14 6.82 1.44 2.18
N ALA A 15 5.68 0.85 1.78
CA ALA A 15 4.36 1.44 2.00
C ALA A 15 3.93 1.43 3.48
N THR A 16 4.54 0.57 4.31
CA THR A 16 4.19 0.37 5.71
C THR A 16 4.15 1.70 6.48
N ARG A 17 5.10 2.61 6.25
CA ARG A 17 5.13 3.92 6.95
C ARG A 17 3.87 4.74 6.67
N SER A 18 3.46 4.82 5.41
CA SER A 18 2.28 5.60 4.99
C SER A 18 0.98 4.92 5.44
N VAL A 19 0.92 3.59 5.34
CA VAL A 19 -0.20 2.78 5.83
C VAL A 19 -0.40 2.96 7.33
N LEU A 20 0.69 2.99 8.12
CA LEU A 20 0.63 3.21 9.57
C LEU A 20 0.06 4.58 9.93
N LEU A 21 0.36 5.63 9.15
CA LEU A 21 -0.22 6.96 9.37
C LEU A 21 -1.73 6.98 9.14
N VAL A 22 -2.21 6.35 8.07
CA VAL A 22 -3.64 6.28 7.76
C VAL A 22 -4.37 5.37 8.75
N MET A 23 -3.76 4.25 9.16
CA MET A 23 -4.30 3.40 10.23
C MET A 23 -4.42 4.15 11.55
N PHE A 24 -3.41 4.95 11.92
CA PHE A 24 -3.48 5.79 13.12
C PHE A 24 -4.60 6.83 13.04
N LEU A 25 -4.76 7.49 11.89
CA LEU A 25 -5.87 8.42 11.64
C LEU A 25 -7.23 7.71 11.78
N LEU A 26 -7.35 6.48 11.27
CA LEU A 26 -8.56 5.67 11.39
C LEU A 26 -8.87 5.31 12.84
N VAL A 27 -7.86 4.98 13.66
CA VAL A 27 -8.04 4.70 15.09
C VAL A 27 -8.52 5.95 15.84
N ILE A 28 -7.94 7.13 15.57
CA ILE A 28 -8.39 8.39 16.20
C ILE A 28 -9.84 8.69 15.80
N PHE A 29 -10.15 8.59 14.52
CA PHE A 29 -11.50 8.83 14.01
C PHE A 29 -12.52 7.88 14.66
N MET A 30 -12.19 6.59 14.74
CA MET A 30 -12.99 5.58 15.41
C MET A 30 -13.17 5.84 16.90
N TYR A 31 -12.13 6.28 17.60
CA TYR A 31 -12.21 6.61 19.02
C TYR A 31 -13.21 7.74 19.30
N ILE A 32 -13.20 8.80 18.47
CA ILE A 32 -14.14 9.92 18.59
C ILE A 32 -15.59 9.43 18.44
N PHE A 33 -15.86 8.62 17.41
CA PHE A 33 -17.20 8.06 17.19
C PHE A 33 -17.59 7.05 18.27
N ALA A 34 -16.64 6.26 18.78
CA ALA A 34 -16.89 5.31 19.85
C ALA A 34 -17.36 6.02 21.14
N ILE A 35 -16.75 7.15 21.49
CA ILE A 35 -17.21 7.98 22.61
C ILE A 35 -18.63 8.49 22.34
N ALA A 36 -18.89 9.05 21.15
CA ALA A 36 -20.20 9.56 20.79
C ALA A 36 -21.28 8.47 20.89
N PHE A 37 -21.02 7.27 20.36
CA PHE A 37 -21.96 6.15 20.43
C PHE A 37 -22.16 5.64 21.84
N THR A 38 -21.11 5.51 22.66
CA THR A 38 -21.28 5.08 24.06
C THR A 38 -22.14 6.06 24.85
N GLN A 39 -22.02 7.37 24.60
CA GLN A 39 -22.84 8.38 25.27
C GLN A 39 -24.28 8.42 24.72
N LEU A 40 -24.46 8.40 23.40
CA LEU A 40 -25.79 8.48 22.77
C LEU A 40 -26.60 7.20 22.95
N ALA A 41 -25.93 6.06 23.14
CA ALA A 41 -26.57 4.77 23.36
C ALA A 41 -26.74 4.43 24.86
N GLU A 42 -26.45 5.37 25.77
CA GLU A 42 -26.66 5.16 27.20
C GLU A 42 -28.13 4.75 27.48
N ASP A 43 -28.31 3.76 28.35
CA ASP A 43 -29.60 3.12 28.70
C ASP A 43 -30.38 2.40 27.57
N THR A 44 -29.91 2.42 26.33
CA THR A 44 -30.54 1.73 25.18
C THR A 44 -30.17 0.25 25.09
N VAL A 45 -30.97 -0.56 24.36
CA VAL A 45 -30.64 -1.98 24.12
C VAL A 45 -29.42 -2.10 23.20
N MET A 46 -29.31 -1.22 22.20
CA MET A 46 -28.16 -1.12 21.29
C MET A 46 -26.89 -0.73 22.04
N GLY A 47 -26.99 0.12 23.06
CA GLY A 47 -25.88 0.47 23.95
C GLY A 47 -25.38 -0.73 24.72
N ARG A 48 -26.29 -1.51 25.30
CA ARG A 48 -25.94 -2.75 26.01
C ARG A 48 -25.40 -3.86 25.10
N LYS A 49 -25.77 -3.87 23.82
CA LYS A 49 -25.38 -4.90 22.85
C LYS A 49 -24.07 -4.56 22.12
N TYR A 50 -23.91 -3.31 21.70
CA TYR A 50 -22.83 -2.89 20.79
C TYR A 50 -21.92 -1.80 21.36
N PHE A 51 -22.42 -0.94 22.25
CA PHE A 51 -21.73 0.30 22.64
C PHE A 51 -21.51 0.47 24.16
N VAL A 52 -21.34 -0.65 24.88
CA VAL A 52 -21.31 -0.72 26.37
C VAL A 52 -20.25 0.19 26.98
N ASN A 53 -19.05 0.19 26.40
CA ASN A 53 -17.95 1.04 26.79
C ASN A 53 -17.17 1.42 25.53
N VAL A 54 -16.27 2.40 25.63
CA VAL A 54 -15.53 2.93 24.48
C VAL A 54 -14.76 1.82 23.74
N GLY A 55 -14.15 0.86 24.45
CA GLY A 55 -13.42 -0.23 23.81
C GLY A 55 -14.32 -1.18 23.02
N THR A 56 -15.45 -1.58 23.60
CA THR A 56 -16.47 -2.38 22.90
C THR A 56 -17.07 -1.60 21.73
N SER A 57 -17.31 -0.29 21.88
CA SER A 57 -17.78 0.57 20.80
C SER A 57 -16.79 0.65 19.65
N MET A 58 -15.49 0.81 19.94
CA MET A 58 -14.44 0.79 18.91
C MET A 58 -14.44 -0.55 18.17
N TYR A 59 -14.51 -1.67 18.89
CA TYR A 59 -14.61 -3.00 18.27
C TYR A 59 -15.84 -3.13 17.37
N SER A 60 -17.03 -2.74 17.86
CA SER A 60 -18.27 -2.78 17.09
C SER A 60 -18.21 -1.88 15.85
N LEU A 61 -17.65 -0.68 15.97
CA LEU A 61 -17.45 0.23 14.84
C LEU A 61 -16.45 -0.33 13.83
N LEU A 62 -15.37 -0.96 14.28
CA LEU A 62 -14.41 -1.62 13.39
C LEU A 62 -15.06 -2.77 12.60
N VAL A 63 -15.73 -3.70 13.28
CA VAL A 63 -16.27 -4.91 12.64
C VAL A 63 -17.50 -4.58 11.81
N TYR A 64 -18.49 -3.92 12.40
CA TYR A 64 -19.78 -3.70 11.74
C TYR A 64 -19.78 -2.44 10.88
N GLY A 65 -18.95 -1.45 11.18
CA GLY A 65 -18.89 -0.19 10.45
C GLY A 65 -17.76 -0.12 9.42
N THR A 66 -16.52 -0.48 9.79
CA THR A 66 -15.37 -0.41 8.87
C THR A 66 -15.29 -1.65 7.97
N PHE A 67 -15.43 -2.85 8.52
CA PHE A 67 -15.44 -4.10 7.73
C PHE A 67 -16.81 -4.44 7.15
N LEU A 68 -17.85 -3.68 7.51
CA LEU A 68 -19.22 -3.86 7.03
C LEU A 68 -19.78 -5.26 7.30
N ASP A 69 -19.25 -5.96 8.30
CA ASP A 69 -19.75 -7.28 8.67
C ASP A 69 -21.17 -7.14 9.20
N ASN A 70 -22.08 -8.00 8.76
CA ASN A 70 -23.48 -8.02 9.22
C ASN A 70 -24.19 -6.64 9.31
N LEU A 71 -23.81 -5.69 8.43
CA LEU A 71 -24.22 -4.28 8.50
C LEU A 71 -25.75 -4.11 8.57
N SER A 72 -26.51 -4.91 7.80
CA SER A 72 -27.97 -4.84 7.76
C SER A 72 -28.60 -5.06 9.14
N MET A 73 -28.10 -6.04 9.90
CA MET A 73 -28.62 -6.38 11.23
C MET A 73 -28.36 -5.23 12.21
N VAL A 74 -27.13 -4.71 12.25
CA VAL A 74 -26.74 -3.62 13.15
C VAL A 74 -27.51 -2.33 12.80
N CYS A 75 -27.67 -2.02 11.51
CA CYS A 75 -28.48 -0.89 11.07
C CYS A 75 -29.95 -1.02 11.49
N MET A 76 -30.55 -2.21 11.40
CA MET A 76 -31.93 -2.42 11.86
C MET A 76 -32.05 -2.24 13.37
N ASP A 77 -31.12 -2.80 14.14
CA ASP A 77 -31.11 -2.67 15.60
C ASP A 77 -30.95 -1.21 16.05
N ILE A 78 -30.02 -0.46 15.45
CA ILE A 78 -29.83 0.97 15.73
C ILE A 78 -31.06 1.78 15.29
N LYS A 79 -31.62 1.50 14.10
CA LYS A 79 -32.80 2.20 13.58
C LYS A 79 -34.01 2.07 14.50
N ASN A 80 -34.21 0.89 15.06
CA ASN A 80 -35.37 0.59 15.91
C ASN A 80 -35.36 1.40 17.23
N GLU A 81 -34.18 1.86 17.66
CA GLU A 81 -34.05 2.65 18.89
C GLU A 81 -33.80 4.14 18.64
N SER A 82 -32.92 4.49 17.69
CA SER A 82 -32.62 5.89 17.39
C SER A 82 -32.25 6.10 15.92
N PRO A 83 -33.12 6.77 15.14
CA PRO A 83 -32.80 7.13 13.75
C PRO A 83 -31.65 8.16 13.68
N VAL A 84 -31.42 8.93 14.75
CA VAL A 84 -30.29 9.87 14.83
C VAL A 84 -28.96 9.09 14.94
N CYS A 85 -28.90 8.07 15.80
CA CYS A 85 -27.73 7.20 15.91
C CYS A 85 -27.47 6.45 14.61
N LEU A 86 -28.54 6.07 13.88
CA LEU A 86 -28.42 5.47 12.55
C LEU A 86 -27.77 6.43 11.55
N GLY A 87 -28.22 7.69 11.50
CA GLY A 87 -27.62 8.70 10.64
C GLY A 87 -26.14 8.91 10.94
N LEU A 88 -25.78 8.98 12.22
CA LEU A 88 -24.39 9.10 12.67
C LEU A 88 -23.56 7.85 12.33
N PHE A 89 -24.17 6.66 12.38
CA PHE A 89 -23.53 5.39 12.01
C PHE A 89 -23.22 5.34 10.51
N PHE A 90 -24.15 5.79 9.66
CA PHE A 90 -23.91 5.89 8.22
C PHE A 90 -22.81 6.90 7.89
N ILE A 91 -22.76 8.04 8.57
CA ILE A 91 -21.64 8.99 8.42
C ILE A 91 -20.33 8.29 8.74
N PHE A 92 -20.25 7.60 9.88
CA PHE A 92 -19.06 6.83 10.24
C PHE A 92 -18.68 5.83 9.14
N VAL A 93 -19.62 5.02 8.65
CA VAL A 93 -19.39 4.01 7.60
C VAL A 93 -18.83 4.61 6.32
N VAL A 94 -19.38 5.74 5.85
CA VAL A 94 -18.90 6.40 4.63
C VAL A 94 -17.47 6.90 4.80
N PHE A 95 -17.15 7.50 5.96
CA PHE A 95 -15.79 7.96 6.22
C PHE A 95 -14.80 6.81 6.45
N SER A 96 -15.15 5.78 7.23
CA SER A 96 -14.24 4.70 7.59
C SER A 96 -14.06 3.67 6.46
N ALA A 97 -15.15 3.10 5.95
CA ALA A 97 -15.10 2.02 4.97
C ALA A 97 -14.88 2.53 3.54
N LEU A 98 -15.46 3.68 3.16
CA LEU A 98 -15.35 4.18 1.78
C LEU A 98 -14.25 5.23 1.59
N THR A 99 -13.87 5.98 2.61
CA THR A 99 -12.86 7.04 2.44
C THR A 99 -11.49 6.57 2.94
N LEU A 100 -11.41 6.11 4.20
CA LEU A 100 -10.12 5.74 4.81
C LEU A 100 -9.57 4.40 4.26
N MET A 101 -10.38 3.36 4.09
CA MET A 101 -9.90 2.11 3.46
C MET A 101 -9.51 2.30 1.99
N ASN A 102 -10.26 3.11 1.25
CA ASN A 102 -9.91 3.39 -0.15
C ASN A 102 -8.65 4.27 -0.26
N MET A 103 -8.39 5.15 0.71
CA MET A 103 -7.11 5.88 0.80
C MET A 103 -5.93 4.93 1.08
N LEU A 104 -6.10 3.93 1.95
CA LEU A 104 -5.07 2.90 2.21
C LEU A 104 -4.71 2.14 0.94
N ILE A 105 -5.71 1.70 0.18
CA ILE A 105 -5.51 0.98 -1.08
C ILE A 105 -4.83 1.89 -2.11
N GLY A 106 -5.27 3.15 -2.23
CA GLY A 106 -4.66 4.12 -3.16
C GLY A 106 -3.16 4.32 -2.90
N VAL A 107 -2.78 4.56 -1.64
CA VAL A 107 -1.38 4.72 -1.25
C VAL A 107 -0.56 3.44 -1.49
N LEU A 108 -1.13 2.27 -1.19
CA LEU A 108 -0.47 0.99 -1.47
C LEU A 108 -0.20 0.81 -2.96
N CYS A 109 -1.19 1.08 -3.81
CA CYS A 109 -1.05 0.99 -5.25
C CYS A 109 0.02 1.97 -5.79
N GLU A 110 0.04 3.20 -5.30
CA GLU A 110 1.02 4.22 -5.70
C GLU A 110 2.46 3.80 -5.35
N VAL A 111 2.67 3.31 -4.12
CA VAL A 111 4.00 2.88 -3.65
C VAL A 111 4.46 1.62 -4.40
N VAL A 112 3.58 0.63 -4.60
CA VAL A 112 3.92 -0.59 -5.35
C VAL A 112 4.24 -0.26 -6.81
N SER A 113 3.49 0.66 -7.44
CA SER A 113 3.76 1.10 -8.81
C SER A 113 5.13 1.77 -8.91
N THR A 114 5.47 2.63 -7.94
CA THR A 114 6.75 3.33 -7.90
C THR A 114 7.92 2.34 -7.78
N ILE A 115 7.81 1.37 -6.85
CA ILE A 115 8.85 0.37 -6.63
C ILE A 115 9.00 -0.58 -7.82
N THR A 116 7.88 -0.94 -8.46
CA THR A 116 7.91 -1.75 -9.68
C THR A 116 8.66 -1.02 -10.80
N ALA A 117 8.40 0.27 -11.01
CA ALA A 117 9.10 1.08 -12.02
C ALA A 117 10.62 1.16 -11.72
N THR A 118 11.01 1.45 -10.48
CA THR A 118 12.42 1.53 -10.09
C THR A 118 13.14 0.18 -10.24
N GLU A 119 12.52 -0.92 -9.84
CA GLU A 119 13.11 -2.26 -9.98
C GLU A 119 13.20 -2.69 -11.46
N THR A 120 12.28 -2.25 -12.33
CA THR A 120 12.40 -2.45 -13.78
C THR A 120 13.58 -1.69 -14.37
N GLU A 121 13.77 -0.41 -14.02
CA GLU A 121 14.93 0.38 -14.46
C GLU A 121 16.26 -0.26 -14.02
N VAL A 122 16.37 -0.61 -12.73
CA VAL A 122 17.56 -1.30 -12.20
C VAL A 122 17.82 -2.60 -12.95
N ARG A 123 16.78 -3.37 -13.26
CA ARG A 123 16.91 -4.64 -13.97
C ARG A 123 17.38 -4.49 -15.41
N VAL A 124 16.96 -3.43 -16.11
CA VAL A 124 17.45 -3.10 -17.45
C VAL A 124 18.93 -2.72 -17.39
N VAL A 125 19.31 -1.86 -16.42
CA VAL A 125 20.70 -1.47 -16.21
C VAL A 125 21.58 -2.68 -15.86
N ASP A 126 21.15 -3.56 -14.96
CA ASP A 126 21.88 -4.77 -14.58
C ASP A 126 22.04 -5.73 -15.76
N PHE A 127 21.00 -5.89 -16.58
CA PHE A 127 21.06 -6.73 -17.78
C PHE A 127 22.06 -6.21 -18.80
N VAL A 128 22.05 -4.90 -19.06
CA VAL A 128 22.96 -4.27 -20.02
C VAL A 128 24.39 -4.22 -19.48
N THR A 129 24.56 -3.95 -18.19
CA THR A 129 25.86 -4.03 -17.52
C THR A 129 26.43 -5.44 -17.61
N GLY A 130 25.63 -6.48 -17.34
CA GLY A 130 26.07 -7.87 -17.47
C GLY A 130 26.43 -8.27 -18.91
N LYS A 131 25.68 -7.80 -19.91
CA LYS A 131 26.04 -7.98 -21.33
C LYS A 131 27.34 -7.26 -21.69
N LEU A 132 27.51 -6.03 -21.23
CA LEU A 132 28.72 -5.25 -21.47
C LEU A 132 29.93 -5.85 -20.76
N GLU A 133 29.79 -6.34 -19.52
CA GLU A 133 30.85 -7.06 -18.81
C GLU A 133 31.31 -8.31 -19.57
N ALA A 134 30.38 -9.10 -20.12
CA ALA A 134 30.73 -10.27 -20.92
C ALA A 134 31.50 -9.90 -22.22
N ILE A 135 31.18 -8.75 -22.81
CA ILE A 135 31.87 -8.22 -23.99
C ILE A 135 33.24 -7.63 -23.60
N LEU A 136 33.31 -6.94 -22.47
CA LEU A 136 34.55 -6.40 -21.88
C LEU A 136 35.55 -7.49 -21.57
N ASP A 137 35.15 -8.61 -20.96
CA ASP A 137 36.05 -9.73 -20.66
C ASP A 137 36.78 -10.26 -21.92
N SER A 138 36.24 -10.02 -23.12
CA SER A 138 36.86 -10.40 -24.41
C SER A 138 37.73 -9.31 -25.05
N LEU A 139 37.60 -8.07 -24.61
CA LEU A 139 38.25 -6.87 -25.17
C LEU A 139 39.23 -6.19 -24.19
N ASP A 140 39.19 -6.57 -22.92
CA ASP A 140 40.00 -6.06 -21.82
C ASP A 140 41.47 -6.41 -22.05
N GLU A 141 42.22 -5.44 -22.58
CA GLU A 141 43.64 -5.60 -22.93
C GLU A 141 44.55 -5.29 -21.74
N ASP A 142 44.07 -4.53 -20.74
CA ASP A 142 44.85 -4.08 -19.58
C ASP A 142 44.48 -4.80 -18.27
N GLY A 143 43.38 -5.55 -18.25
CA GLY A 143 42.91 -6.36 -17.14
C GLY A 143 42.34 -5.56 -15.97
N ASP A 144 42.03 -4.27 -16.18
CA ASP A 144 41.65 -3.35 -15.10
C ASP A 144 40.16 -3.40 -14.74
N LYS A 145 39.36 -4.17 -15.50
CA LYS A 145 37.89 -4.31 -15.40
C LYS A 145 37.14 -2.97 -15.51
N ARG A 146 37.73 -1.99 -16.17
CA ARG A 146 37.11 -0.69 -16.46
C ARG A 146 37.03 -0.52 -17.97
N ILE A 147 36.19 0.42 -18.38
CA ILE A 147 36.02 0.77 -19.78
C ILE A 147 36.93 1.97 -20.06
N SER A 148 38.04 1.75 -20.77
CA SER A 148 38.82 2.84 -21.35
C SER A 148 38.12 3.44 -22.57
N ARG A 149 38.50 4.66 -22.98
CA ARG A 149 37.98 5.28 -24.23
C ARG A 149 38.24 4.41 -25.47
N VAL A 150 39.32 3.63 -25.46
CA VAL A 150 39.72 2.80 -26.60
C VAL A 150 38.87 1.53 -26.65
N GLU A 151 38.64 0.88 -25.51
CA GLU A 151 37.74 -0.27 -25.40
C GLU A 151 36.30 0.13 -25.69
N PHE A 152 35.84 1.28 -25.20
CA PHE A 152 34.50 1.78 -25.53
C PHE A 152 34.31 1.96 -27.04
N ALA A 153 35.32 2.48 -27.75
CA ALA A 153 35.28 2.62 -29.20
C ALA A 153 35.23 1.26 -29.93
N LYS A 154 35.88 0.22 -29.39
CA LYS A 154 35.79 -1.16 -29.90
C LYS A 154 34.41 -1.77 -29.60
N ILE A 155 33.86 -1.54 -28.41
CA ILE A 155 32.51 -1.98 -28.00
C ILE A 155 31.45 -1.40 -28.95
N LEU A 156 31.56 -0.11 -29.32
CA LEU A 156 30.64 0.52 -30.28
C LEU A 156 30.70 -0.05 -31.71
N GLN A 157 31.72 -0.85 -32.05
CA GLN A 157 31.79 -1.56 -33.33
C GLN A 157 31.06 -2.91 -33.28
N ILE A 158 30.67 -3.38 -32.10
CA ILE A 158 29.95 -4.64 -31.92
C ILE A 158 28.44 -4.35 -31.97
N PRO A 159 27.73 -4.87 -32.98
CA PRO A 159 26.29 -4.58 -33.14
C PRO A 159 25.45 -5.06 -31.95
N GLU A 160 25.83 -6.16 -31.29
CA GLU A 160 25.15 -6.64 -30.08
C GLU A 160 25.32 -5.70 -28.88
N ALA A 161 26.46 -5.04 -28.73
CA ALA A 161 26.69 -4.06 -27.68
C ALA A 161 25.91 -2.77 -27.92
N VAL A 162 25.86 -2.33 -29.18
CA VAL A 162 25.08 -1.15 -29.58
C VAL A 162 23.58 -1.38 -29.35
N LEU A 163 23.06 -2.57 -29.69
CA LEU A 163 21.67 -2.95 -29.41
C LEU A 163 21.38 -2.99 -27.91
N ALA A 164 22.30 -3.51 -27.09
CA ALA A 164 22.13 -3.51 -25.64
C ALA A 164 22.16 -2.09 -25.04
N LEU A 165 22.95 -1.18 -25.59
CA LEU A 165 22.99 0.23 -25.16
C LEU A 165 21.73 1.00 -25.58
N ASP A 166 21.17 0.71 -26.75
CA ASP A 166 19.91 1.29 -27.26
C ASP A 166 18.70 0.88 -26.40
N GLU A 167 18.74 -0.30 -25.76
CA GLU A 167 17.68 -0.74 -24.82
C GLU A 167 17.60 0.10 -23.52
N VAL A 168 18.58 0.95 -23.23
CA VAL A 168 18.64 1.79 -22.01
C VAL A 168 18.44 3.29 -22.31
N GLY A 169 18.32 3.68 -23.59
CA GLY A 169 18.34 5.09 -24.04
C GLY A 169 17.24 5.45 -25.02
#